data_AF-A0A1C5MZ84-F1
#
_entry.id   AF-A0A1C5MZ84-F1
#
_cell.length_a   1.000
_cell.length_b   1.000
_cell.length_c   1.000
_cell.angle_alpha   90.00
_cell.angle_beta   90.00
_cell.angle_gamma   90.00
#
_symmetry.space_group_name_H-M   'P 1'
#
loop_
_entity.id
_entity.type
_entity.pdbx_description
1 polymer ?
#
loop_
_entity_poly.entity_id
_entity_poly.type
_entity_poly.pdbx_seq_one_letter_code
_entity_poly.pdbx_strand_id
1 'polypeptide(L)'
;MAHKIYDNFYLSNEVEDQFNSHLDLQQFCTVDNSLVGTAGMKRKINVYKATAGTEKLKMGEGNTKSIEVSFTPEEYEIQLAQNKFQYYDEQEMTDPMLVPVGTRHMGTDMFNTVNGDVYGEFKKATMVVPTAKIDFAAFVDAVANLNIESTDNQPEKVAPQTFAFVHPGDTAELRKNLAEDLKYVEAFARAGYIGTVGGVNIYTKKDATKGTIVVATRQAVTIFNKKGVEVETDRNGDIRQNTIWSRKYYLAALTDATKAVKIFKGTATATADTTVSEGKVYYAKTDNGYIVGKPKTNPKTEGFYEIA
;
A
#
# COMPACT_ATOMS: atom_id res chain seq x y z
N MET A 1 -55.37 -9.71 -40.57
CA MET A 1 -55.06 -9.76 -39.12
C MET A 1 -53.68 -10.37 -39.00
N ALA A 2 -52.67 -9.58 -38.58
CA ALA A 2 -51.31 -10.08 -38.43
C ALA A 2 -51.19 -10.81 -37.09
N HIS A 3 -50.69 -12.05 -37.11
CA HIS A 3 -50.48 -12.84 -35.90
C HIS A 3 -49.43 -12.18 -35.01
N LYS A 4 -49.72 -12.06 -33.70
CA LYS A 4 -48.68 -11.85 -32.69
C LYS A 4 -48.01 -13.20 -32.45
N ILE A 5 -46.76 -13.32 -32.88
CA ILE A 5 -45.92 -14.49 -32.62
C ILE A 5 -45.03 -14.17 -31.40
N TYR A 6 -44.63 -15.20 -30.64
CA TYR A 6 -43.79 -15.05 -29.44
C TYR A 6 -42.42 -14.41 -29.75
N ASP A 7 -41.95 -13.58 -28.83
CA ASP A 7 -40.58 -13.06 -28.85
C ASP A 7 -39.61 -14.19 -28.52
N ASN A 8 -38.87 -14.67 -29.53
CA ASN A 8 -37.72 -15.53 -29.32
C ASN A 8 -36.56 -14.67 -28.82
N PHE A 9 -36.25 -14.72 -27.53
CA PHE A 9 -35.05 -14.10 -26.97
C PHE A 9 -34.03 -15.17 -26.56
N TYR A 10 -32.75 -14.86 -26.76
CA TYR A 10 -31.64 -15.65 -26.24
C TYR A 10 -31.08 -14.91 -25.03
N LEU A 11 -31.17 -15.52 -23.84
CA LEU A 11 -30.60 -14.97 -22.62
C LEU A 11 -29.12 -15.37 -22.56
N SER A 12 -28.22 -14.38 -22.65
CA SER A 12 -26.79 -14.54 -22.43
C SER A 12 -26.41 -13.78 -21.17
N ASN A 13 -25.81 -14.47 -20.19
CA ASN A 13 -25.35 -13.84 -18.96
C ASN A 13 -23.85 -13.57 -19.08
N GLU A 14 -23.45 -12.29 -19.02
CA GLU A 14 -22.06 -11.85 -18.92
C GLU A 14 -21.81 -11.33 -17.50
N VAL A 15 -20.66 -11.68 -16.91
CA VAL A 15 -20.28 -11.25 -15.56
C VAL A 15 -19.16 -10.22 -15.69
N GLU A 16 -19.41 -8.99 -15.23
CA GLU A 16 -18.43 -7.90 -15.28
C GLU A 16 -17.20 -8.16 -14.37
N ASP A 17 -16.07 -7.52 -14.69
CA ASP A 17 -14.86 -7.52 -13.87
C ASP A 17 -15.09 -6.72 -12.57
N GLN A 18 -14.97 -7.39 -11.43
CA GLN A 18 -15.26 -6.84 -10.11
C GLN A 18 -13.99 -6.35 -9.37
N PHE A 19 -12.79 -6.52 -9.94
CA PHE A 19 -11.55 -6.15 -9.28
C PHE A 19 -11.18 -4.68 -9.53
N ASN A 20 -10.94 -3.91 -8.45
CA ASN A 20 -10.41 -2.55 -8.57
C ASN A 20 -8.99 -2.56 -9.17
N SER A 21 -8.19 -3.55 -8.78
CA SER A 21 -6.94 -3.93 -9.44
C SER A 21 -6.69 -5.41 -9.21
N HIS A 22 -6.17 -6.10 -10.23
CA HIS A 22 -5.79 -7.51 -10.12
C HIS A 22 -4.45 -7.71 -9.39
N LEU A 23 -3.73 -6.63 -9.07
CA LEU A 23 -2.45 -6.71 -8.39
C LEU A 23 -2.68 -7.07 -6.92
N ASP A 24 -2.28 -8.27 -6.51
CA ASP A 24 -2.29 -8.67 -5.10
C ASP A 24 -1.20 -7.90 -4.34
N LEU A 25 -1.60 -7.07 -3.38
CA LEU A 25 -0.66 -6.28 -2.58
C LEU A 25 -0.05 -7.07 -1.43
N GLN A 26 -0.61 -8.21 -1.05
CA GLN A 26 -0.06 -9.04 0.02
C GLN A 26 1.32 -9.61 -0.35
N GLN A 27 1.55 -9.87 -1.64
CA GLN A 27 2.86 -10.29 -2.13
C GLN A 27 3.95 -9.21 -1.96
N PHE A 28 3.57 -7.95 -1.74
CA PHE A 28 4.49 -6.84 -1.52
C PHE A 28 4.65 -6.48 -0.04
N CYS A 29 4.01 -7.22 0.86
CA CYS A 29 4.10 -7.03 2.31
C CYS A 29 4.90 -8.16 2.97
N THR A 30 5.29 -7.92 4.22
CA THR A 30 5.70 -9.00 5.13
C THR A 30 4.44 -9.64 5.70
N VAL A 31 4.29 -10.96 5.59
CA VAL A 31 3.08 -11.66 6.06
C VAL A 31 3.36 -12.30 7.41
N ASP A 32 2.60 -11.90 8.42
CA ASP A 32 2.63 -12.52 9.75
C ASP A 32 1.27 -13.18 10.04
N ASN A 33 1.27 -14.51 10.18
CA ASN A 33 0.05 -15.30 10.46
C ASN A 33 -0.17 -15.58 11.95
N SER A 34 0.58 -14.92 12.85
CA SER A 34 0.52 -15.12 14.31
C SER A 34 -0.56 -14.31 15.02
N LEU A 35 -1.44 -13.62 14.29
CA LEU A 35 -2.44 -12.72 14.88
C LEU A 35 -3.44 -13.50 15.76
N VAL A 36 -3.45 -13.18 17.05
CA VAL A 36 -4.44 -13.65 18.05
C VAL A 36 -5.17 -12.43 18.60
N GLY A 37 -6.51 -12.44 18.58
CA GLY A 37 -7.36 -11.33 19.04
C GLY A 37 -8.75 -11.30 18.38
N THR A 38 -9.63 -10.43 18.85
CA THR A 38 -10.94 -10.13 18.25
C THR A 38 -10.93 -8.75 17.60
N ALA A 39 -11.88 -8.48 16.69
CA ALA A 39 -12.03 -7.15 16.08
C ALA A 39 -12.15 -6.05 17.15
N GLY A 40 -11.53 -4.90 16.90
CA GLY A 40 -11.50 -3.77 17.83
C GLY A 40 -10.49 -3.89 18.98
N MET A 41 -9.83 -5.04 19.17
CA MET A 41 -8.71 -5.13 20.11
C MET A 41 -7.51 -4.37 19.54
N LYS A 42 -6.96 -3.46 20.35
CA LYS A 42 -5.71 -2.75 20.03
C LYS A 42 -4.53 -3.69 20.20
N ARG A 43 -3.83 -3.99 19.10
CA ARG A 43 -2.50 -4.62 19.14
C ARG A 43 -1.46 -3.51 19.24
N LYS A 44 -0.78 -3.43 20.39
CA LYS A 44 0.38 -2.56 20.59
C LYS A 44 1.60 -3.21 19.96
N ILE A 45 2.14 -2.60 18.92
CA ILE A 45 3.43 -3.01 18.35
C ILE A 45 4.49 -2.11 18.99
N ASN A 46 5.35 -2.70 19.81
CA ASN A 46 6.46 -1.99 20.43
C ASN A 46 7.67 -2.04 19.48
N VAL A 47 8.09 -0.89 18.97
CA VAL A 47 9.36 -0.77 18.24
C VAL A 47 10.46 -0.53 19.27
N TYR A 48 11.32 -1.53 19.49
CA TYR A 48 12.44 -1.45 20.43
C TYR A 48 13.63 -0.73 19.78
N LYS A 49 14.24 0.21 20.51
CA LYS A 49 15.49 0.89 20.12
C LYS A 49 16.48 0.79 21.29
N ALA A 50 17.73 0.46 20.98
CA ALA A 50 18.81 0.41 21.96
C ALA A 50 19.84 1.53 21.68
N THR A 51 20.35 2.18 22.71
CA THR A 51 21.43 3.17 22.56
C THR A 51 22.79 2.49 22.36
N ALA A 52 23.71 3.14 21.64
CA ALA A 52 25.05 2.60 21.42
C ALA A 52 25.92 2.78 22.68
N GLY A 53 26.35 1.67 23.29
CA GLY A 53 27.17 1.66 24.51
C GLY A 53 28.66 1.38 24.32
N THR A 54 29.13 1.25 23.07
CA THR A 54 30.51 0.84 22.77
C THR A 54 31.49 2.01 22.92
N GLU A 55 32.55 1.81 23.71
CA GLU A 55 33.65 2.77 23.89
C GLU A 55 34.99 2.12 23.58
N LYS A 56 35.94 2.90 23.06
CA LYS A 56 37.33 2.46 22.86
C LYS A 56 38.09 2.69 24.16
N LEU A 57 38.40 1.61 24.88
CA LEU A 57 39.07 1.68 26.19
C LEU A 57 40.59 1.54 26.08
N LYS A 58 41.31 2.26 26.95
CA LYS A 58 42.73 1.99 27.24
C LYS A 58 42.84 0.94 28.37
N MET A 59 44.00 0.31 28.50
CA MET A 59 44.23 -0.70 29.54
C MET A 59 44.04 -0.09 30.94
N GLY A 60 43.05 -0.59 31.69
CA GLY A 60 42.73 -0.15 33.05
C GLY A 60 41.49 0.74 33.20
N GLU A 61 40.82 1.12 32.10
CA GLU A 61 39.57 1.90 32.14
C GLU A 61 38.35 1.03 31.84
N GLY A 62 37.20 1.34 32.46
CA GLY A 62 35.90 0.70 32.19
C GLY A 62 34.98 1.60 31.35
N ASN A 63 33.95 1.03 30.72
CA ASN A 63 32.97 1.82 29.98
C ASN A 63 32.18 2.75 30.90
N THR A 64 32.00 3.98 30.45
CA THR A 64 31.15 5.02 31.07
C THR A 64 29.74 5.05 30.48
N LYS A 65 29.53 4.45 29.30
CA LYS A 65 28.22 4.32 28.64
C LYS A 65 27.59 2.94 28.89
N SER A 66 26.29 2.94 29.12
CA SER A 66 25.46 1.73 29.20
C SER A 66 24.45 1.69 28.06
N ILE A 67 24.10 0.49 27.58
CA ILE A 67 23.07 0.32 26.56
C ILE A 67 21.71 0.42 27.24
N GLU A 68 20.94 1.44 26.88
CA GLU A 68 19.57 1.64 27.33
C GLU A 68 18.62 1.22 26.21
N VAL A 69 17.65 0.36 26.54
CA VAL A 69 16.60 -0.08 25.62
C VAL A 69 15.33 0.69 25.91
N SER A 70 14.80 1.37 24.90
CA SER A 70 13.52 2.09 24.94
C SER A 70 12.56 1.52 23.90
N PHE A 71 11.25 1.70 24.09
CA PHE A 71 10.25 1.33 23.10
C PHE A 71 9.25 2.47 22.87
N THR A 72 8.81 2.65 21.63
CA THR A 72 7.65 3.50 21.29
C THR A 72 6.48 2.59 20.91
N PRO A 73 5.35 2.64 21.63
CA PRO A 73 4.17 1.86 21.28
C PRO A 73 3.42 2.54 20.13
N GLU A 74 3.23 1.83 19.02
CA GLU A 74 2.23 2.19 18.02
C GLU A 74 0.99 1.31 18.23
N GLU A 75 -0.16 1.96 18.41
CA GLU A 75 -1.44 1.28 18.59
C GLU A 75 -2.08 1.03 17.22
N TYR A 76 -2.18 -0.25 16.84
CA TYR A 76 -2.91 -0.67 15.64
C TYR A 76 -4.15 -1.44 16.05
N GLU A 77 -5.27 -1.23 15.36
CA GLU A 77 -6.55 -1.88 15.66
C GLU A 77 -6.78 -3.07 14.72
N ILE A 78 -7.18 -4.22 15.28
CA ILE A 78 -7.55 -5.38 14.46
C ILE A 78 -8.85 -5.07 13.71
N GLN A 79 -8.78 -5.11 12.38
CA GLN A 79 -9.91 -4.89 11.48
C GLN A 79 -10.65 -6.21 11.21
N LEU A 80 -11.96 -6.10 11.00
CA LEU A 80 -12.84 -7.16 10.52
C LEU A 80 -13.50 -6.69 9.24
N ALA A 81 -13.13 -7.29 8.11
CA ALA A 81 -13.91 -7.16 6.89
C ALA A 81 -14.97 -8.26 6.87
N GLN A 82 -16.21 -7.87 6.60
CA GLN A 82 -17.37 -8.77 6.55
C GLN A 82 -18.24 -8.47 5.35
N ASN A 83 -18.53 -9.51 4.57
CA ASN A 83 -19.47 -9.47 3.46
C ASN A 83 -20.74 -10.23 3.82
N LYS A 84 -21.88 -9.76 3.30
CA LYS A 84 -23.19 -10.37 3.48
C LYS A 84 -23.87 -10.50 2.12
N PHE A 85 -24.25 -11.71 1.75
CA PHE A 85 -25.02 -11.99 0.54
C PHE A 85 -26.35 -12.66 0.92
N GLN A 86 -27.45 -12.17 0.38
CA GLN A 86 -28.80 -12.67 0.66
C GLN A 86 -29.52 -12.98 -0.64
N TYR A 87 -30.17 -14.14 -0.70
CA TYR A 87 -30.96 -14.54 -1.85
C TYR A 87 -32.17 -15.39 -1.40
N TYR A 88 -33.25 -15.34 -2.18
CA TYR A 88 -34.42 -16.19 -1.99
C TYR A 88 -34.36 -17.39 -2.92
N ASP A 89 -34.94 -18.53 -2.50
CA ASP A 89 -35.00 -19.75 -3.32
C ASP A 89 -35.63 -19.47 -4.71
N GLU A 90 -36.69 -18.66 -4.78
CA GLU A 90 -37.39 -18.32 -6.02
C GLU A 90 -36.51 -17.50 -6.99
N GLN A 91 -35.58 -16.70 -6.47
CA GLN A 91 -34.64 -15.93 -7.29
C GLN A 91 -33.58 -16.84 -7.89
N GLU A 92 -33.05 -17.80 -7.13
CA GLU A 92 -32.12 -18.82 -7.63
C GLU A 92 -32.80 -19.71 -8.70
N MET A 93 -34.07 -20.06 -8.52
CA MET A 93 -34.83 -20.81 -9.52
C MET A 93 -35.05 -20.02 -10.83
N THR A 94 -35.06 -18.69 -10.75
CA THR A 94 -35.24 -17.81 -11.92
C THR A 94 -33.91 -17.54 -12.63
N ASP A 95 -32.82 -17.37 -11.87
CA ASP A 95 -31.47 -17.16 -12.39
C ASP A 95 -30.45 -18.08 -11.69
N PRO A 96 -30.02 -19.17 -12.35
CA PRO A 96 -29.00 -20.07 -11.83
C PRO A 96 -27.63 -19.43 -11.59
N MET A 97 -27.34 -18.24 -12.15
CA MET A 97 -26.06 -17.55 -11.97
C MET A 97 -26.01 -16.67 -10.71
N LEU A 98 -27.15 -16.40 -10.07
CA LEU A 98 -27.23 -15.52 -8.90
C LEU A 98 -26.28 -15.96 -7.76
N VAL A 99 -26.34 -17.23 -7.37
CA VAL A 99 -25.54 -17.75 -6.23
C VAL A 99 -24.06 -17.84 -6.59
N PRO A 100 -23.64 -18.41 -7.74
CA PRO A 100 -22.22 -18.44 -8.14
C PRO A 100 -21.60 -17.05 -8.31
N VAL A 101 -22.32 -16.09 -8.89
CA VAL A 101 -21.82 -14.72 -9.09
C VAL A 101 -21.75 -13.96 -7.77
N GLY A 102 -22.79 -14.07 -6.93
CA GLY A 102 -22.83 -13.44 -5.61
C GLY A 102 -21.70 -13.92 -4.70
N THR A 103 -21.49 -15.25 -4.62
CA THR A 103 -20.39 -15.81 -3.80
C THR A 103 -19.01 -15.48 -4.34
N ARG A 104 -18.81 -15.44 -5.67
CA ARG A 104 -17.54 -14.96 -6.27
C ARG A 104 -17.29 -13.49 -5.93
N HIS A 105 -18.32 -12.64 -6.02
CA HIS A 105 -18.19 -11.22 -5.71
C HIS A 105 -17.80 -10.98 -4.26
N MET A 106 -18.31 -11.78 -3.32
CA MET A 106 -17.89 -11.69 -1.92
C MET A 106 -16.38 -11.90 -1.75
N GLY A 107 -15.75 -12.77 -2.56
CA GLY A 107 -14.31 -12.96 -2.54
C GLY A 107 -13.54 -11.77 -3.13
N THR A 108 -14.02 -11.25 -4.26
CA THR A 108 -13.41 -10.10 -4.94
C THR A 108 -13.50 -8.82 -4.12
N ASP A 109 -14.64 -8.56 -3.50
CA ASP A 109 -14.87 -7.38 -2.67
C ASP A 109 -13.95 -7.40 -1.43
N MET A 110 -13.88 -8.55 -0.74
CA MET A 110 -12.94 -8.76 0.37
C MET A 110 -11.49 -8.51 -0.04
N PHE A 111 -11.10 -8.95 -1.24
CA PHE A 111 -9.77 -8.70 -1.80
C PHE A 111 -9.52 -7.21 -2.07
N ASN A 112 -10.50 -6.51 -2.65
CA ASN A 112 -10.43 -5.07 -2.88
C ASN A 112 -10.31 -4.28 -1.58
N THR A 113 -11.06 -4.63 -0.53
CA THR A 113 -10.99 -3.98 0.79
C THR A 113 -9.59 -4.13 1.41
N VAL A 114 -9.08 -5.38 1.50
CA VAL A 114 -7.76 -5.65 2.09
C VAL A 114 -6.64 -4.96 1.30
N ASN A 115 -6.69 -4.98 -0.03
CA ASN A 115 -5.70 -4.28 -0.87
C ASN A 115 -5.81 -2.76 -0.73
N GLY A 116 -7.02 -2.23 -0.57
CA GLY A 116 -7.25 -0.82 -0.28
C GLY A 116 -6.57 -0.38 1.01
N ASP A 117 -6.74 -1.15 2.09
CA ASP A 117 -6.12 -0.86 3.38
C ASP A 117 -4.60 -0.96 3.34
N VAL A 118 -4.05 -2.01 2.70
CA VAL A 118 -2.60 -2.16 2.51
C VAL A 118 -2.02 -0.97 1.73
N TYR A 119 -2.67 -0.56 0.64
CA TYR A 119 -2.23 0.62 -0.12
C TYR A 119 -2.36 1.90 0.71
N GLY A 120 -3.41 2.01 1.53
CA GLY A 120 -3.60 3.07 2.50
C GLY A 120 -2.42 3.21 3.46
N GLU A 121 -1.92 2.09 4.00
CA GLU A 121 -0.71 2.07 4.85
C GLU A 121 0.53 2.51 4.10
N PHE A 122 0.76 2.04 2.87
CA PHE A 122 1.88 2.49 2.04
C PHE A 122 1.86 4.00 1.78
N LYS A 123 0.67 4.60 1.64
CA LYS A 123 0.52 6.05 1.46
C LYS A 123 0.87 6.88 2.70
N LYS A 124 0.92 6.26 3.89
CA LYS A 124 1.34 6.92 5.14
C LYS A 124 2.85 7.13 5.23
N ALA A 125 3.63 6.67 4.24
CA ALA A 125 5.05 6.97 4.14
C ALA A 125 5.34 8.46 4.43
N THR A 126 6.33 8.70 5.29
CA THR A 126 6.66 10.04 5.78
C THR A 126 7.65 10.76 4.87
N MET A 127 8.45 10.02 4.12
CA MET A 127 9.40 10.57 3.15
C MET A 127 8.72 10.89 1.83
N VAL A 128 8.98 12.08 1.28
CA VAL A 128 8.45 12.59 0.02
C VAL A 128 9.55 13.18 -0.83
N VAL A 129 9.59 12.79 -2.11
CA VAL A 129 10.42 13.36 -3.16
C VAL A 129 9.49 14.09 -4.13
N PRO A 130 9.40 15.43 -4.06
CA PRO A 130 8.61 16.21 -5.00
C PRO A 130 9.35 16.27 -6.35
N THR A 131 8.63 16.00 -7.44
CA THR A 131 9.17 16.11 -8.80
C THR A 131 8.21 16.83 -9.74
N ALA A 132 8.75 17.64 -10.65
CA ALA A 132 7.97 18.25 -11.72
C ALA A 132 7.61 17.25 -12.82
N LYS A 133 8.48 16.26 -13.06
CA LYS A 133 8.33 15.22 -14.09
C LYS A 133 8.66 13.85 -13.52
N ILE A 134 7.81 12.87 -13.82
CA ILE A 134 8.05 11.50 -13.39
C ILE A 134 9.06 10.89 -14.38
N ASP A 135 10.34 10.95 -14.05
CA ASP A 135 11.47 10.52 -14.88
C ASP A 135 12.46 9.64 -14.10
N PHE A 136 13.57 9.25 -14.72
CA PHE A 136 14.57 8.38 -14.10
C PHE A 136 15.13 8.97 -12.79
N ALA A 137 15.37 10.28 -12.74
CA ALA A 137 15.96 10.94 -11.58
C ALA A 137 15.06 10.84 -10.35
N ALA A 138 13.75 11.00 -10.52
CA ALA A 138 12.78 10.87 -9.42
C ALA A 138 12.86 9.50 -8.72
N PHE A 139 13.10 8.42 -9.48
CA PHE A 139 13.26 7.07 -8.89
C PHE A 139 14.61 6.88 -8.22
N VAL A 140 15.69 7.42 -8.77
CA VAL A 140 17.03 7.37 -8.16
C VAL A 140 17.01 8.12 -6.82
N ASP A 141 16.44 9.33 -6.79
CA ASP A 141 16.32 10.14 -5.58
C ASP A 141 15.44 9.44 -4.53
N ALA A 142 14.34 8.81 -4.95
CA ALA A 142 13.50 8.04 -4.04
C ALA A 142 14.25 6.84 -3.42
N VAL A 143 15.04 6.11 -4.21
CA VAL A 143 15.86 5.00 -3.72
C VAL A 143 16.95 5.50 -2.75
N ALA A 144 17.56 6.65 -3.02
CA ALA A 144 18.57 7.23 -2.14
C ALA A 144 18.01 7.67 -0.76
N ASN A 145 16.70 7.91 -0.66
CA ASN A 145 16.03 8.21 0.61
C ASN A 145 15.59 6.95 1.36
N LEU A 146 15.57 5.78 0.71
CA LEU A 146 15.34 4.53 1.42
C LEU A 146 16.58 4.21 2.24
N ASN A 147 16.40 3.91 3.52
CA ASN A 147 17.50 3.51 4.40
C ASN A 147 17.94 2.07 4.09
N ILE A 148 18.46 1.83 2.89
CA ILE A 148 18.93 0.53 2.40
C ILE A 148 20.44 0.62 2.25
N GLU A 149 21.18 -0.03 3.15
CA GLU A 149 22.63 -0.16 3.04
C GLU A 149 22.99 -1.34 2.15
N SER A 150 24.04 -1.20 1.33
CA SER A 150 24.58 -2.29 0.48
C SER A 150 25.05 -3.52 1.27
N THR A 151 25.04 -3.46 2.60
CA THR A 151 25.57 -4.44 3.55
C THR A 151 24.53 -5.00 4.51
N ASP A 152 23.23 -4.84 4.25
CA ASP A 152 22.19 -5.58 5.00
C ASP A 152 22.18 -7.07 4.58
N ASN A 153 23.27 -7.75 4.95
CA ASN A 153 23.48 -9.17 5.17
C ASN A 153 22.94 -10.21 4.15
N GLN A 154 22.79 -9.88 2.86
CA GLN A 154 22.61 -10.87 1.77
C GLN A 154 22.73 -10.22 0.36
N PRO A 155 23.95 -10.20 -0.24
CA PRO A 155 24.20 -9.64 -1.58
C PRO A 155 23.39 -10.29 -2.72
N GLU A 156 22.99 -11.56 -2.56
CA GLU A 156 22.15 -12.28 -3.52
C GLU A 156 20.66 -11.85 -3.49
N LYS A 157 20.26 -11.04 -2.50
CA LYS A 157 18.88 -10.54 -2.32
C LYS A 157 18.72 -9.05 -2.57
N VAL A 158 19.71 -8.36 -3.14
CA VAL A 158 19.76 -6.88 -3.18
C VAL A 158 19.12 -6.29 -4.45
N ALA A 159 19.08 -7.03 -5.56
CA ALA A 159 18.46 -6.56 -6.80
C ALA A 159 16.90 -6.50 -6.82
N PRO A 160 16.13 -7.31 -6.05
CA PRO A 160 14.66 -7.29 -6.11
C PRO A 160 13.96 -6.61 -4.91
N GLN A 161 14.60 -5.71 -4.15
CA GLN A 161 13.98 -5.24 -2.90
C GLN A 161 12.99 -4.09 -3.03
N THR A 162 13.12 -3.25 -4.07
CA THR A 162 12.30 -2.06 -4.23
C THR A 162 11.28 -2.24 -5.34
N PHE A 163 10.05 -1.89 -5.04
CA PHE A 163 8.96 -1.85 -6.00
C PHE A 163 8.27 -0.49 -5.93
N ALA A 164 7.62 -0.11 -7.02
CA ALA A 164 6.81 1.08 -7.11
C ALA A 164 5.38 0.77 -7.53
N PHE A 165 4.41 1.33 -6.82
CA PHE A 165 3.02 1.36 -7.27
C PHE A 165 2.76 2.64 -8.03
N VAL A 166 2.38 2.50 -9.30
CA VAL A 166 2.19 3.63 -10.22
C VAL A 166 0.80 3.56 -10.83
N HIS A 167 0.11 4.69 -10.91
CA HIS A 167 -1.17 4.81 -11.60
C HIS A 167 -0.99 4.67 -13.13
N PRO A 168 -1.92 4.05 -13.89
CA PRO A 168 -1.79 3.86 -15.33
C PRO A 168 -1.44 5.14 -16.11
N GLY A 169 -2.06 6.26 -15.76
CA GLY A 169 -1.75 7.56 -16.38
C GLY A 169 -0.31 8.03 -16.16
N ASP A 170 0.25 7.74 -14.98
CA ASP A 170 1.62 8.12 -14.63
C ASP A 170 2.63 7.14 -15.24
N THR A 171 2.25 5.86 -15.41
CA THR A 171 3.08 4.91 -16.18
C THR A 171 3.19 5.34 -17.64
N ALA A 172 2.12 5.87 -18.23
CA ALA A 172 2.14 6.40 -19.59
C ALA A 172 3.04 7.64 -19.70
N GLU A 173 3.01 8.52 -18.70
CA GLU A 173 3.91 9.67 -18.62
C GLU A 173 5.38 9.23 -18.47
N LEU A 174 5.67 8.31 -17.56
CA LEU A 174 6.99 7.73 -17.35
C LEU A 174 7.54 7.10 -18.65
N ARG A 175 6.70 6.37 -19.42
CA ARG A 175 7.11 5.79 -20.72
C ARG A 175 7.55 6.87 -21.70
N LYS A 176 6.84 8.00 -21.74
CA LYS A 176 7.16 9.10 -22.65
C LYS A 176 8.43 9.81 -22.22
N ASN A 177 8.61 10.04 -20.92
CA ASN A 177 9.79 10.71 -20.40
C ASN A 177 11.07 9.88 -20.59
N LEU A 178 10.98 8.55 -20.48
CA LEU A 178 12.12 7.64 -20.69
C LEU A 178 12.39 7.30 -22.17
N ALA A 179 11.55 7.75 -23.10
CA ALA A 179 11.65 7.37 -24.51
C ALA A 179 12.99 7.79 -25.14
N GLU A 180 13.46 9.01 -24.84
CA GLU A 180 14.71 9.55 -25.39
C GLU A 180 15.95 8.93 -24.75
N ASP A 181 15.89 8.57 -23.46
CA ASP A 181 17.01 7.99 -22.72
C ASP A 181 17.24 6.52 -23.08
N LEU A 182 16.19 5.80 -23.49
CA LEU A 182 16.22 4.37 -23.76
C LEU A 182 16.20 4.02 -25.26
N LYS A 183 16.18 5.02 -26.16
CA LYS A 183 16.08 4.81 -27.63
C LYS A 183 17.19 3.96 -28.25
N TYR A 184 18.33 3.85 -27.58
CA TYR A 184 19.49 3.08 -28.06
C TYR A 184 19.58 1.66 -27.48
N VAL A 185 18.62 1.25 -26.63
CA VAL A 185 18.67 -0.05 -25.97
C VAL A 185 17.63 -1.00 -26.59
N GLU A 186 18.11 -1.96 -27.36
CA GLU A 186 17.30 -2.87 -28.20
C GLU A 186 16.27 -3.69 -27.42
N ALA A 187 16.60 -4.09 -26.18
CA ALA A 187 15.68 -4.84 -25.31
C ALA A 187 14.41 -4.05 -24.97
N PHE A 188 14.52 -2.73 -24.75
CA PHE A 188 13.37 -1.87 -24.42
C PHE A 188 12.49 -1.55 -25.64
N ALA A 189 13.09 -1.54 -26.84
CA ALA A 189 12.35 -1.41 -28.09
C ALA A 189 11.48 -2.66 -28.40
N ARG A 190 11.85 -3.84 -27.88
CA ARG A 190 11.14 -5.12 -28.14
C ARG A 190 10.11 -5.49 -27.08
N ALA A 191 10.36 -5.24 -25.79
CA ALA A 191 9.52 -5.72 -24.67
C ALA A 191 8.58 -4.66 -24.06
N GLY A 192 8.68 -3.41 -24.51
CA GLY A 192 7.98 -2.28 -23.91
C GLY A 192 8.80 -1.64 -22.80
N TYR A 193 8.93 -0.32 -22.87
CA TYR A 193 9.91 0.52 -22.16
C TYR A 193 9.97 0.44 -20.62
N ILE A 194 9.07 -0.26 -19.92
CA ILE A 194 9.02 -0.23 -18.45
C ILE A 194 8.80 -1.63 -17.86
N GLY A 195 9.83 -2.12 -17.19
CA GLY A 195 9.76 -3.20 -16.20
C GLY A 195 10.45 -2.79 -14.89
N THR A 196 11.64 -2.21 -15.01
CA THR A 196 12.44 -1.70 -13.89
C THR A 196 13.04 -0.34 -14.26
N VAL A 197 13.02 0.63 -13.33
CA VAL A 197 13.59 1.97 -13.51
C VAL A 197 14.43 2.31 -12.28
N GLY A 198 15.70 2.67 -12.46
CA GLY A 198 16.60 3.01 -11.34
C GLY A 198 16.76 1.89 -10.30
N GLY A 199 16.63 0.62 -10.70
CA GLY A 199 16.64 -0.54 -9.79
C GLY A 199 15.30 -0.83 -9.11
N VAL A 200 14.24 -0.07 -9.40
CA VAL A 200 12.89 -0.25 -8.83
C VAL A 200 11.97 -0.97 -9.81
N ASN A 201 11.32 -2.05 -9.38
CA ASN A 201 10.33 -2.77 -10.18
C ASN A 201 9.01 -1.99 -10.24
N ILE A 202 8.54 -1.68 -11.44
CA ILE A 202 7.35 -0.86 -11.63
C ILE A 202 6.10 -1.73 -11.77
N TYR A 203 5.13 -1.56 -10.87
CA TYR A 203 3.84 -2.23 -10.92
C TYR A 203 2.72 -1.23 -11.12
N THR A 204 1.99 -1.41 -12.23
CA THR A 204 0.82 -0.57 -12.53
C THR A 204 -0.38 -1.01 -11.70
N LYS A 205 -0.81 -0.16 -10.76
CA LYS A 205 -2.02 -0.37 -9.95
C LYS A 205 -3.11 0.56 -10.46
N LYS A 206 -4.22 -0.01 -10.98
CA LYS A 206 -5.31 0.74 -11.64
C LYS A 206 -5.92 1.82 -10.75
N ASP A 207 -6.04 1.54 -9.46
CA ASP A 207 -6.63 2.39 -8.43
C ASP A 207 -5.58 3.10 -7.54
N ALA A 208 -4.33 3.23 -8.01
CA ALA A 208 -3.35 4.10 -7.36
C ALA A 208 -3.72 5.58 -7.51
N THR A 209 -3.36 6.41 -6.53
CA THR A 209 -3.60 7.85 -6.59
C THR A 209 -2.69 8.50 -7.65
N LYS A 210 -3.29 9.08 -8.69
CA LYS A 210 -2.55 9.77 -9.75
C LYS A 210 -1.66 10.88 -9.19
N GLY A 211 -0.45 11.00 -9.71
CA GLY A 211 0.57 11.95 -9.26
C GLY A 211 1.29 11.53 -7.97
N THR A 212 0.91 10.40 -7.34
CA THR A 212 1.60 9.86 -6.16
C THR A 212 2.08 8.45 -6.46
N ILE A 213 3.39 8.27 -6.51
CA ILE A 213 4.03 6.96 -6.66
C ILE A 213 4.61 6.57 -5.31
N VAL A 214 4.25 5.37 -4.85
CA VAL A 214 4.85 4.81 -3.62
C VAL A 214 5.98 3.89 -4.05
N VAL A 215 7.21 4.21 -3.64
CA VAL A 215 8.39 3.35 -3.77
C VAL A 215 8.68 2.75 -2.40
N ALA A 216 8.68 1.43 -2.29
CA ALA A 216 8.86 0.76 -1.00
C ALA A 216 9.57 -0.59 -1.12
N THR A 217 10.01 -1.12 0.02
CA THR A 217 10.38 -2.54 0.16
C THR A 217 9.31 -3.32 0.90
N ARG A 218 9.39 -4.65 0.83
CA ARG A 218 8.44 -5.54 1.51
C ARG A 218 8.41 -5.41 3.02
N GLN A 219 9.47 -4.84 3.60
CA GLN A 219 9.62 -4.66 5.04
C GLN A 219 8.86 -3.42 5.55
N ALA A 220 8.44 -2.52 4.65
CA ALA A 220 7.74 -1.30 5.03
C ALA A 220 6.40 -1.59 5.69
N VAL A 221 5.60 -2.46 5.07
CA VAL A 221 4.26 -2.82 5.55
C VAL A 221 4.21 -4.30 5.91
N THR A 222 3.69 -4.58 7.11
CA THR A 222 3.40 -5.94 7.56
C THR A 222 1.89 -6.14 7.60
N ILE A 223 1.42 -7.22 6.97
CA ILE A 223 0.05 -7.68 7.11
C ILE A 223 0.00 -8.79 8.14
N PHE A 224 -0.71 -8.54 9.24
CA PHE A 224 -1.01 -9.52 10.26
C PHE A 224 -2.36 -10.16 9.93
N ASN A 225 -2.35 -11.43 9.56
CA ASN A 225 -3.56 -12.17 9.23
C ASN A 225 -3.89 -13.14 10.37
N LYS A 226 -5.15 -13.15 10.80
CA LYS A 226 -5.68 -14.30 11.52
C LYS A 226 -6.07 -15.32 10.46
N LYS A 227 -5.56 -16.55 10.58
CA LYS A 227 -5.68 -17.56 9.51
C LYS A 227 -7.11 -17.75 9.02
N GLY A 228 -7.27 -17.76 7.70
CA GLY A 228 -8.49 -18.16 7.01
C GLY A 228 -9.52 -17.05 6.76
N VAL A 229 -10.47 -17.35 5.89
CA VAL A 229 -11.73 -16.60 5.75
C VAL A 229 -12.82 -17.49 6.34
N GLU A 230 -13.54 -16.98 7.32
CA GLU A 230 -14.65 -17.69 7.95
C GLU A 230 -15.91 -17.48 7.10
N VAL A 231 -16.55 -18.57 6.69
CA VAL A 231 -17.81 -18.52 5.95
C VAL A 231 -18.90 -19.17 6.78
N GLU A 232 -20.01 -18.45 6.95
CA GLU A 232 -21.17 -18.87 7.73
C GLU A 232 -22.42 -18.74 6.86
N THR A 233 -23.33 -19.70 6.97
CA THR A 233 -24.58 -19.73 6.21
C THR A 233 -25.75 -19.93 7.15
N ASP A 234 -26.83 -19.19 6.95
CA ASP A 234 -28.09 -19.36 7.68
C ASP A 234 -29.27 -19.34 6.70
N ARG A 235 -30.37 -19.99 7.08
CA ARG A 235 -31.59 -20.04 6.29
C ARG A 235 -32.80 -19.75 7.15
N ASN A 236 -33.54 -18.71 6.79
CA ASN A 236 -34.86 -18.49 7.32
C ASN A 236 -35.88 -19.31 6.53
N GLY A 237 -36.35 -20.40 7.12
CA GLY A 237 -37.30 -21.34 6.50
C GLY A 237 -38.70 -20.78 6.28
N ASP A 238 -39.12 -19.76 7.06
CA ASP A 238 -40.44 -19.15 6.95
C ASP A 238 -40.59 -18.31 5.68
N ILE A 239 -39.55 -17.52 5.36
CA ILE A 239 -39.51 -16.66 4.16
C ILE A 239 -38.63 -17.22 3.05
N ARG A 240 -38.10 -18.44 3.20
CA ARG A 240 -37.21 -19.11 2.23
C ARG A 240 -36.02 -18.25 1.79
N GLN A 241 -35.45 -17.52 2.74
CA GLN A 241 -34.29 -16.64 2.52
C GLN A 241 -33.01 -17.32 2.99
N ASN A 242 -32.02 -17.37 2.13
CA ASN A 242 -30.66 -17.82 2.44
C ASN A 242 -29.76 -16.61 2.66
N THR A 243 -28.92 -16.67 3.68
CA THR A 243 -27.90 -15.64 3.96
C THR A 243 -26.53 -16.29 4.10
N ILE A 244 -25.54 -15.70 3.43
CA ILE A 244 -24.13 -16.10 3.51
C ILE A 244 -23.34 -14.92 4.07
N TRP A 245 -22.50 -15.17 5.07
CA TRP A 245 -21.51 -14.24 5.57
C TRP A 245 -20.11 -14.74 5.29
N SER A 246 -19.21 -13.83 4.93
CA SER A 246 -17.77 -14.09 4.82
C SER A 246 -17.04 -13.08 5.68
N ARG A 247 -16.13 -13.54 6.55
CA ARG A 247 -15.41 -12.72 7.54
C ARG A 247 -13.91 -12.96 7.45
N LYS A 248 -13.12 -11.90 7.51
CA LYS A 248 -11.66 -11.97 7.63
C LYS A 248 -11.16 -10.96 8.66
N TYR A 249 -10.36 -11.45 9.60
CA TYR A 249 -9.65 -10.61 10.56
C TYR A 249 -8.23 -10.37 10.07
N TYR A 250 -7.85 -9.11 9.92
CA TYR A 250 -6.52 -8.73 9.51
C TYR A 250 -6.15 -7.38 10.11
N LEU A 251 -4.86 -7.05 10.00
CA LEU A 251 -4.32 -5.74 10.30
C LEU A 251 -3.20 -5.47 9.31
N ALA A 252 -3.31 -4.40 8.54
CA ALA A 252 -2.19 -3.84 7.78
C ALA A 252 -1.55 -2.72 8.60
N ALA A 253 -0.22 -2.74 8.74
CA ALA A 253 0.51 -1.73 9.49
C ALA A 253 1.81 -1.34 8.78
N LEU A 254 2.08 -0.03 8.67
CA LEU A 254 3.38 0.50 8.30
C LEU A 254 4.40 0.28 9.43
N THR A 255 5.02 -0.89 9.47
CA THR A 255 5.96 -1.29 10.53
C THR A 255 7.33 -0.62 10.42
N ASP A 256 7.73 -0.22 9.21
CA ASP A 256 8.98 0.53 9.00
C ASP A 256 8.79 1.62 7.96
N ALA A 257 8.55 2.85 8.43
CA ALA A 257 8.39 4.01 7.57
C ALA A 257 9.68 4.39 6.81
N THR A 258 10.86 3.95 7.26
CA THR A 258 12.14 4.26 6.59
C THR A 258 12.36 3.48 5.30
N LYS A 259 11.51 2.46 5.07
CA LYS A 259 11.54 1.59 3.89
C LYS A 259 10.46 1.94 2.86
N ALA A 260 9.79 3.08 3.02
CA ALA A 260 8.82 3.61 2.07
C ALA A 260 9.02 5.10 1.81
N VAL A 261 8.99 5.48 0.54
CA VAL A 261 9.14 6.86 0.05
C VAL A 261 8.04 7.14 -0.96
N LYS A 262 7.45 8.34 -0.92
CA LYS A 262 6.53 8.81 -1.94
C LYS A 262 7.25 9.71 -2.93
N ILE A 263 7.16 9.38 -4.21
CA ILE A 263 7.40 10.37 -5.26
C ILE A 263 6.09 11.09 -5.48
N PHE A 264 6.10 12.40 -5.30
CA PHE A 264 4.92 13.24 -5.48
C PHE A 264 5.14 14.20 -6.65
N LYS A 265 4.22 14.20 -7.61
CA LYS A 265 4.29 15.14 -8.72
C LYS A 265 3.81 16.51 -8.24
N GLY A 266 4.76 17.37 -7.92
CA GLY A 266 4.51 18.67 -7.31
C GLY A 266 5.80 19.40 -7.01
N THR A 267 5.69 20.55 -6.35
CA THR A 267 6.85 21.36 -5.94
C THR A 267 6.82 21.60 -4.44
N ALA A 268 7.99 21.54 -3.81
CA ALA A 268 8.15 21.95 -2.42
C ALA A 268 8.37 23.46 -2.36
N THR A 269 7.57 24.14 -1.56
CA THR A 269 7.68 25.58 -1.30
C THR A 269 7.86 25.81 0.19
N ALA A 270 8.70 26.77 0.58
CA ALA A 270 8.84 27.11 2.00
C ALA A 270 7.50 27.62 2.52
N THR A 271 7.05 27.12 3.68
CA THR A 271 5.77 27.53 4.25
C THR A 271 5.79 29.02 4.61
N ALA A 272 4.68 29.71 4.30
CA ALA A 272 4.46 31.07 4.74
C ALA A 272 3.77 31.14 6.11
N ASP A 273 3.29 30.01 6.62
CA ASP A 273 2.50 29.92 7.84
C ASP A 273 3.33 30.31 9.07
N THR A 274 2.82 31.26 9.84
CA THR A 274 3.42 31.71 11.10
C THR A 274 2.88 30.96 12.32
N THR A 275 1.80 30.20 12.14
CA THR A 275 1.16 29.34 13.15
C THR A 275 0.81 28.00 12.52
N VAL A 276 0.89 26.92 13.31
CA VAL A 276 0.53 25.58 12.85
C VAL A 276 -0.96 25.53 12.49
N SER A 277 -1.26 25.19 11.24
CA SER A 277 -2.63 25.01 10.77
C SER A 277 -3.08 23.57 10.94
N GLU A 278 -4.23 23.37 11.58
CA GLU A 278 -4.83 22.03 11.75
C GLU A 278 -5.24 21.46 10.39
N GLY A 279 -4.84 20.22 10.10
CA GLY A 279 -5.11 19.54 8.82
C GLY A 279 -4.08 19.79 7.71
N LYS A 280 -3.11 20.70 7.88
CA LYS A 280 -1.97 20.83 6.96
C LYS A 280 -0.83 19.87 7.33
N VAL A 281 -0.13 19.39 6.30
CA VAL A 281 1.08 18.57 6.46
C VAL A 281 2.30 19.43 6.16
N TYR A 282 3.21 19.52 7.14
CA TYR A 282 4.46 20.24 7.01
C TYR A 282 5.62 19.27 6.82
N TYR A 283 6.60 19.69 6.02
CA TYR A 283 7.75 18.88 5.69
C TYR A 283 9.06 19.54 6.10
N ALA A 284 9.93 18.80 6.77
CA ALA A 284 11.31 19.19 7.00
C ALA A 284 12.17 18.75 5.82
N LYS A 285 13.08 19.60 5.37
CA LYS A 285 14.01 19.27 4.29
C LYS A 285 15.06 18.27 4.78
N THR A 286 15.33 17.24 3.99
CA THR A 286 16.44 16.29 4.17
C THR A 286 17.45 16.45 3.03
N ASP A 287 18.56 15.71 3.07
CA ASP A 287 19.61 15.81 2.05
C ASP A 287 19.10 15.48 0.64
N ASN A 288 18.23 14.47 0.53
CA ASN A 288 17.74 13.96 -0.75
C ASN A 288 16.21 14.13 -0.92
N GLY A 289 15.51 14.84 -0.03
CA GLY A 289 14.06 14.94 -0.09
C GLY A 289 13.42 15.74 1.05
N TYR A 290 12.21 15.34 1.43
CA TYR A 290 11.41 15.99 2.46
C TYR A 290 10.74 14.95 3.36
N ILE A 291 10.81 15.13 4.68
CA ILE A 291 10.17 14.23 5.65
C ILE A 291 9.03 14.94 6.36
N VAL A 292 7.89 14.26 6.54
CA VAL A 292 6.79 14.78 7.37
C VAL A 292 7.32 15.09 8.77
N GLY A 293 7.13 16.33 9.21
CA GLY A 293 7.49 16.76 10.56
C GLY A 293 6.38 17.56 11.22
N LYS A 294 6.53 17.78 12.53
CA LYS A 294 5.56 18.52 13.34
C LYS A 294 6.19 19.82 13.83
N PRO A 295 5.86 20.98 13.23
CA PRO A 295 6.32 22.26 13.74
C PRO A 295 5.77 22.49 15.15
N LYS A 296 6.59 23.10 16.02
CA LYS A 296 6.23 23.34 17.42
C LYS A 296 5.36 24.58 17.57
N THR A 297 5.72 25.65 16.88
CA THR A 297 5.12 26.97 17.06
C THR A 297 4.94 27.71 15.74
N ASN A 298 6.04 27.91 15.00
CA ASN A 298 6.05 28.72 13.79
C ASN A 298 6.75 27.94 12.66
N PRO A 299 5.96 27.30 11.77
CA PRO A 299 6.47 26.47 10.68
C PRO A 299 7.49 27.21 9.80
N LYS A 300 7.26 28.50 9.52
CA LYS A 300 8.12 29.32 8.68
C LYS A 300 9.51 29.51 9.28
N THR A 301 9.59 29.91 10.55
CA THR A 301 10.89 30.13 11.21
C THR A 301 11.62 28.83 11.55
N GLU A 302 10.86 27.75 11.74
CA GLU A 302 11.40 26.40 11.95
C GLU A 302 11.86 25.73 10.64
N GLY A 303 11.70 26.40 9.48
CA GLY A 303 12.25 25.96 8.20
C GLY A 303 11.45 24.86 7.49
N PHE A 304 10.13 24.80 7.74
CA PHE A 304 9.25 23.81 7.12
C PHE A 304 8.82 24.20 5.70
N TYR A 305 8.41 23.18 4.95
CA TYR A 305 7.95 23.26 3.56
C TYR A 305 6.54 22.70 3.43
N GLU A 306 5.83 23.14 2.40
CA GLU A 306 4.57 22.60 1.90
C GLU A 306 4.81 22.01 0.51
N ILE A 307 4.19 20.86 0.22
CA ILE A 307 4.30 20.19 -1.07
C ILE A 307 2.91 20.18 -1.72
N ALA A 308 2.82 20.72 -2.93
CA ALA A 308 1.60 20.83 -3.73
C ALA A 308 1.87 20.52 -5.21
#